data_AF-A0AAV6YIU1-F1
#
_entry.id   AF-A0AAV6YIU1-F1
#
_cell.length_a   1.000
_cell.length_b   1.000
_cell.length_c   1.000
_cell.angle_alpha   90.00
_cell.angle_beta   90.00
_cell.angle_gamma   90.00
#
_symmetry.space_group_name_H-M   'P 1'
#
loop_
_entity.id
_entity.type
_entity.pdbx_description
1 polymer ?
#
loop_
_entity_poly.entity_id
_entity_poly.type
_entity_poly.pdbx_seq_one_letter_code
_entity_poly.pdbx_strand_id
1 'polypeptide(L)'
;QALINRGVNLDPLGKWSKTGLVIYDSNVPIGATPEYLTGHYMLQGASSFLPVIALAPQENERVLDMCCAPGGKTSYMAQLMKNTGMVVANDMNADRLRSVVGNLHRLGVTNSIICNYDGRQIPK
;
A
#
# COMPACT_ATOMS: atom_id res chain seq x y z
N GLN A 1 16.84 -6.10 -8.59
CA GLN A 1 17.80 -5.74 -9.66
C GLN A 1 17.65 -4.30 -10.16
N ALA A 2 16.46 -3.85 -10.57
CA ALA A 2 16.27 -2.51 -11.17
C ALA A 2 16.83 -1.35 -10.30
N LEU A 3 16.49 -1.32 -9.01
CA LEU A 3 16.98 -0.29 -8.08
C LEU A 3 18.50 -0.39 -7.81
N ILE A 4 19.03 -1.61 -7.68
CA ILE A 4 20.48 -1.85 -7.50
C ILE A 4 21.27 -1.31 -8.70
N ASN A 5 20.78 -1.54 -9.92
CA ASN A 5 21.40 -1.01 -11.15
C ASN A 5 21.40 0.53 -11.22
N ARG A 6 20.54 1.20 -10.44
CA ARG A 6 20.50 2.66 -10.30
C ARG A 6 21.36 3.18 -9.14
N GLY A 7 22.11 2.31 -8.47
CA GLY A 7 22.95 2.68 -7.33
C GLY A 7 22.18 2.85 -6.02
N VAL A 8 21.03 2.18 -5.85
CA VAL A 8 20.32 2.11 -4.58
C VAL A 8 20.87 0.95 -3.76
N ASN A 9 21.35 1.23 -2.54
CA ASN A 9 21.79 0.21 -1.59
C ASN A 9 20.60 -0.25 -0.75
N LEU A 10 20.22 -1.52 -0.89
CA LEU A 10 19.03 -2.07 -0.26
C LEU A 10 19.13 -3.57 0.02
N ASP A 11 18.50 -3.99 1.11
CA ASP A 11 18.39 -5.40 1.52
C ASP A 11 16.93 -5.78 1.82
N PRO A 12 16.58 -7.07 1.81
CA PRO A 12 15.32 -7.54 2.36
C PRO A 12 15.13 -7.09 3.81
N LEU A 13 13.94 -6.59 4.15
CA LEU A 13 13.61 -6.06 5.48
C LEU A 13 13.80 -7.09 6.61
N GLY A 14 13.59 -8.37 6.31
CA GLY A 14 13.79 -9.48 7.24
C GLY A 14 13.03 -10.71 6.81
N LYS A 15 13.32 -11.86 7.42
CA LYS A 15 12.72 -13.17 7.07
C LYS A 15 11.19 -13.22 7.20
N TRP A 16 10.60 -12.30 7.98
CA TRP A 16 9.17 -12.21 8.22
C TRP A 16 8.40 -11.50 7.10
N SER A 17 9.07 -10.80 6.19
CA SER A 17 8.44 -10.12 5.05
C SER A 17 8.98 -10.69 3.73
N LYS A 18 8.07 -11.05 2.82
CA LYS A 18 8.44 -11.52 1.47
C LYS A 18 8.67 -10.38 0.48
N THR A 19 8.18 -9.17 0.78
CA THR A 19 8.10 -8.04 -0.16
C THR A 19 8.82 -6.79 0.32
N GLY A 20 9.07 -6.66 1.63
CA GLY A 20 9.71 -5.48 2.22
C GLY A 20 11.19 -5.41 1.89
N LEU A 21 11.63 -4.22 1.48
CA LEU A 21 13.04 -3.86 1.26
C LEU A 21 13.39 -2.66 2.14
N VAL A 22 14.58 -2.67 2.72
CA VAL A 22 15.17 -1.54 3.47
C VAL A 22 16.18 -0.88 2.56
N ILE A 23 16.06 0.44 2.41
CA ILE A 23 17.01 1.26 1.67
C ILE A 23 17.92 1.93 2.70
N TYR A 24 19.23 1.71 2.59
CA TYR A 24 20.22 2.34 3.47
C TYR A 24 20.75 3.64 2.88
N ASP A 25 20.99 3.64 1.57
CA ASP A 25 21.53 4.78 0.85
C ASP A 25 21.06 4.78 -0.61
N SER A 26 20.96 5.96 -1.21
CA SER A 26 20.52 6.13 -2.59
C SER A 26 21.02 7.43 -3.20
N ASN A 27 21.74 7.31 -4.31
CA ASN A 27 22.15 8.46 -5.13
C ASN A 27 21.03 8.98 -6.05
N VAL A 28 19.88 8.28 -6.08
CA VAL A 28 18.71 8.65 -6.89
C VAL A 28 17.50 8.96 -6.01
N PRO A 29 16.61 9.87 -6.42
CA PRO A 29 15.40 10.16 -5.68
C PRO A 29 14.42 8.98 -5.75
N ILE A 30 14.36 8.19 -4.67
CA ILE A 30 13.53 6.97 -4.58
C ILE A 30 12.03 7.22 -4.74
N GLY A 31 11.55 8.45 -4.51
CA GLY A 31 10.16 8.85 -4.76
C GLY A 31 9.88 9.34 -6.19
N ALA A 32 10.88 9.35 -7.07
CA ALA A 32 10.77 9.86 -8.44
C ALA A 32 11.44 8.96 -9.47
N THR A 33 11.76 7.71 -9.11
CA THR A 33 12.25 6.72 -10.08
C THR A 33 11.11 6.32 -11.02
N PRO A 34 11.43 5.88 -12.26
CA PRO A 34 10.41 5.31 -13.15
C PRO A 34 9.62 4.18 -12.49
N GLU A 35 10.29 3.31 -11.75
CA GLU A 35 9.67 2.18 -11.05
C GLU A 35 8.70 2.62 -9.96
N TYR A 36 8.96 3.73 -9.26
CA TYR A 36 7.99 4.34 -8.36
C TYR A 36 6.80 4.89 -9.13
N LEU A 37 7.05 5.69 -10.17
CA LEU A 37 6.00 6.36 -10.94
C LEU A 37 5.08 5.37 -11.66
N THR A 38 5.59 4.22 -12.09
CA THR A 38 4.80 3.13 -12.71
C THR A 38 4.25 2.12 -11.69
N GLY A 39 4.38 2.38 -10.39
CA GLY A 39 3.68 1.62 -9.35
C GLY A 39 4.32 0.30 -8.91
N HIS A 40 5.61 0.06 -9.21
CA HIS A 40 6.28 -1.19 -8.80
C HIS A 40 6.53 -1.25 -7.30
N TYR A 41 6.59 -0.10 -6.63
CA TYR A 41 6.72 -0.04 -5.18
C TYR A 41 6.08 1.21 -4.58
N MET A 42 5.92 1.16 -3.25
CA MET A 42 5.50 2.28 -2.43
C MET A 42 6.46 2.43 -1.25
N LEU A 43 6.82 3.66 -0.92
CA LEU A 43 7.61 3.97 0.26
C LEU A 43 6.72 3.88 1.51
N GLN A 44 7.10 3.02 2.45
CA GLN A 44 6.36 2.82 3.71
C GLN A 44 7.31 2.43 4.84
N GLY A 45 6.89 2.67 6.08
CA GLY A 45 7.60 2.19 7.25
C GLY A 45 7.43 0.69 7.47
N ALA A 46 8.46 0.01 7.97
CA ALA A 46 8.47 -1.42 8.24
C ALA A 46 7.29 -1.89 9.12
N SER A 47 6.89 -1.08 10.11
CA SER A 47 5.77 -1.39 11.00
C SER A 47 4.41 -1.44 10.29
N SER A 48 4.27 -0.79 9.12
CA SER A 48 2.99 -0.77 8.37
C SER A 48 2.65 -2.10 7.71
N PHE A 49 3.62 -3.00 7.55
CA PHE A 49 3.40 -4.34 6.99
C PHE A 49 2.71 -5.27 7.99
N LEU A 50 3.02 -5.13 9.29
CA LEU A 50 2.62 -6.08 10.32
C LEU A 50 1.09 -6.23 10.48
N PRO A 51 0.29 -5.15 10.51
CA PRO A 51 -1.16 -5.29 10.64
C PRO A 51 -1.80 -6.05 9.48
N VAL A 52 -1.31 -5.84 8.26
CA VAL A 52 -1.83 -6.49 7.06
C VAL A 52 -1.42 -7.97 7.00
N ILE A 53 -0.18 -8.28 7.40
CA ILE A 53 0.28 -9.66 7.54
C ILE A 53 -0.52 -10.40 8.61
N ALA A 54 -0.79 -9.76 9.75
CA ALA A 54 -1.57 -10.33 10.83
C ALA A 54 -3.05 -10.53 10.44
N LEU A 55 -3.63 -9.60 9.68
CA LEU A 55 -4.98 -9.72 9.15
C LEU A 55 -5.10 -10.85 8.11
N ALA A 56 -4.05 -11.09 7.33
CA ALA A 56 -3.96 -12.14 6.31
C ALA A 56 -5.19 -12.20 5.38
N PRO A 57 -5.52 -11.11 4.65
CA PRO A 57 -6.68 -11.10 3.77
C PRO A 57 -6.53 -12.11 2.63
N GLN A 58 -7.60 -12.83 2.31
CA GLN A 58 -7.62 -13.85 1.27
C GLN A 58 -8.26 -13.35 -0.03
N GLU A 59 -7.97 -14.03 -1.13
CA GLU A 59 -8.63 -13.77 -2.42
C GLU A 59 -10.17 -13.88 -2.28
N ASN A 60 -10.89 -12.99 -2.96
CA ASN A 60 -12.36 -12.89 -2.98
C ASN A 60 -13.05 -12.45 -1.67
N GLU A 61 -12.30 -12.16 -0.60
CA GLU A 61 -12.87 -11.61 0.63
C GLU A 61 -13.32 -10.14 0.48
N ARG A 62 -14.11 -9.68 1.45
CA ARG A 62 -14.46 -8.27 1.62
C ARG A 62 -13.78 -7.74 2.87
N VAL A 63 -12.95 -6.73 2.71
CA VAL A 63 -12.14 -6.16 3.79
C VAL A 63 -12.48 -4.68 3.94
N LEU A 64 -12.60 -4.23 5.18
CA LEU A 64 -12.80 -2.82 5.53
C LEU A 64 -11.53 -2.24 6.17
N ASP A 65 -10.97 -1.22 5.54
CA ASP A 65 -9.93 -0.35 6.09
C ASP A 65 -10.58 0.94 6.58
N MET A 66 -10.76 1.06 7.90
CA MET A 66 -11.52 2.17 8.50
C MET A 66 -10.79 3.52 8.43
N CYS A 67 -9.45 3.51 8.37
CA CYS A 67 -8.57 4.69 8.38
C CYS A 67 -7.42 4.48 7.38
N CYS A 68 -7.74 4.58 6.09
CA CYS A 68 -6.90 4.09 5.01
C CYS A 68 -5.74 5.03 4.65
N ALA A 69 -5.85 6.34 4.89
CA ALA A 69 -4.87 7.28 4.35
C ALA A 69 -3.48 7.12 5.00
N PRO A 70 -2.38 7.17 4.20
CA PRO A 70 -2.29 7.57 2.79
C PRO A 70 -2.51 6.47 1.73
N GLY A 71 -3.02 5.29 2.13
CA GLY A 71 -3.41 4.19 1.22
C GLY A 71 -2.45 3.00 1.21
N GLY A 72 -1.37 3.05 1.99
CA GLY A 72 -0.30 2.05 1.90
C GLY A 72 -0.66 0.66 2.40
N LYS A 73 -1.47 0.57 3.46
CA LYS A 73 -1.97 -0.71 3.98
C LYS A 73 -3.05 -1.27 3.06
N THR A 74 -3.95 -0.39 2.60
CA THR A 74 -5.00 -0.70 1.63
C THR A 74 -4.42 -1.31 0.35
N SER A 75 -3.37 -0.71 -0.22
CA SER A 75 -2.72 -1.25 -1.41
C SER A 75 -2.06 -2.60 -1.15
N TYR A 76 -1.50 -2.80 0.05
CA TYR A 76 -0.90 -4.07 0.40
C TYR A 76 -1.94 -5.17 0.62
N MET A 77 -3.11 -4.85 1.18
CA MET A 77 -4.25 -5.76 1.24
C MET A 77 -4.71 -6.16 -0.17
N ALA A 78 -4.91 -5.20 -1.07
CA ALA A 78 -5.27 -5.46 -2.46
C ALA A 78 -4.25 -6.35 -3.19
N GLN A 79 -2.94 -6.15 -2.92
CA GLN A 79 -1.86 -6.98 -3.44
C GLN A 79 -1.98 -8.44 -2.96
N LEU A 80 -2.20 -8.66 -1.66
CA LEU A 80 -2.37 -10.02 -1.10
C LEU A 80 -3.62 -10.71 -1.65
N MET A 81 -4.70 -9.95 -1.84
CA MET A 81 -5.95 -10.41 -2.44
C MET A 81 -5.87 -10.54 -3.97
N LYS A 82 -4.72 -10.28 -4.60
CA LYS A 82 -4.50 -10.31 -6.06
C LYS A 82 -5.57 -9.56 -6.86
N ASN A 83 -5.99 -8.39 -6.38
CA ASN A 83 -7.07 -7.60 -6.99
C ASN A 83 -8.42 -8.36 -7.14
N THR A 84 -8.67 -9.37 -6.29
CA THR A 84 -9.97 -10.07 -6.23
C THR A 84 -10.75 -9.64 -4.99
N GLY A 85 -12.05 -9.89 -4.93
CA GLY A 85 -12.88 -9.47 -3.80
C GLY A 85 -13.08 -7.96 -3.75
N MET A 86 -13.10 -7.39 -2.55
CA MET A 86 -13.34 -5.95 -2.35
C MET A 86 -12.62 -5.40 -1.12
N VAL A 87 -11.98 -4.24 -1.26
CA VAL A 87 -11.42 -3.46 -0.15
C VAL A 87 -12.16 -2.14 -0.04
N VAL A 88 -12.90 -1.92 1.04
CA VAL A 88 -13.50 -0.62 1.35
C VAL A 88 -12.46 0.22 2.10
N ALA A 89 -12.00 1.29 1.48
CA ALA A 89 -10.96 2.18 1.98
C ALA A 89 -11.58 3.50 2.47
N ASN A 90 -11.78 3.61 3.78
CA ASN A 90 -12.40 4.76 4.42
C ASN A 90 -11.36 5.67 5.09
N ASP A 91 -11.57 6.98 5.04
CA ASP A 91 -10.93 7.93 5.96
C ASP A 91 -11.88 9.11 6.19
N MET A 92 -11.97 9.59 7.43
CA MET A 92 -12.86 10.71 7.77
C MET A 92 -12.36 12.04 7.20
N ASN A 93 -11.07 12.15 6.89
CA ASN A 93 -10.48 13.37 6.33
C ASN A 93 -10.44 13.29 4.79
N ALA A 94 -11.32 14.06 4.13
CA ALA A 94 -11.44 14.11 2.68
C ALA A 94 -10.16 14.58 1.96
N ASP A 95 -9.36 15.47 2.56
CA ASP A 95 -8.12 15.95 1.95
C ASP A 95 -7.06 14.85 1.90
N ARG A 96 -7.02 13.98 2.91
CA ARG A 96 -6.10 12.84 2.96
C ARG A 96 -6.46 11.75 1.94
N LEU A 97 -7.73 11.67 1.53
CA LEU A 97 -8.18 10.73 0.50
C LEU A 97 -7.62 11.03 -0.89
N ARG A 98 -7.21 12.28 -1.18
CA ARG A 98 -6.58 12.62 -2.47
C ARG A 98 -5.31 11.80 -2.70
N SER A 99 -4.49 11.62 -1.66
CA SER A 99 -3.30 10.78 -1.70
C SER A 99 -3.64 9.29 -1.86
N VAL A 100 -4.76 8.84 -1.27
CA VAL A 100 -5.24 7.46 -1.42
C VAL A 100 -5.59 7.18 -2.87
N VAL A 101 -6.41 8.04 -3.49
CA VAL A 101 -6.78 7.93 -4.92
C VAL A 101 -5.53 7.84 -5.79
N GLY A 102 -4.59 8.79 -5.63
CA GLY A 102 -3.35 8.81 -6.42
C GLY A 102 -2.49 7.56 -6.23
N ASN A 103 -2.33 7.08 -5.00
CA ASN A 103 -1.54 5.88 -4.72
C ASN A 103 -2.20 4.60 -5.23
N LEU A 104 -3.51 4.42 -5.01
CA LEU A 104 -4.21 3.20 -5.47
C LEU A 104 -4.23 3.12 -7.00
N HIS A 105 -4.48 4.24 -7.69
CA HIS A 105 -4.37 4.29 -9.15
C HIS A 105 -2.95 3.99 -9.63
N ARG A 106 -1.94 4.65 -9.07
CA ARG A 106 -0.53 4.43 -9.44
C ARG A 106 -0.11 2.98 -9.25
N LEU A 107 -0.58 2.32 -8.18
CA LEU A 107 -0.25 0.94 -7.85
C LEU A 107 -1.12 -0.11 -8.57
N GLY A 108 -2.06 0.32 -9.43
CA GLY A 108 -2.92 -0.60 -10.18
C GLY A 108 -3.90 -1.40 -9.32
N VAL A 109 -4.36 -0.81 -8.21
CA VAL A 109 -5.38 -1.42 -7.36
C VAL A 109 -6.75 -1.25 -8.01
N THR A 110 -7.44 -2.36 -8.28
CA THR A 110 -8.72 -2.37 -9.02
C THR A 110 -9.90 -2.88 -8.20
N ASN A 111 -9.66 -3.46 -7.04
CA ASN A 111 -10.70 -4.03 -6.17
C ASN A 111 -11.05 -3.13 -4.98
N SER A 112 -10.80 -1.82 -5.04
CA SER A 112 -11.02 -0.91 -3.91
C SER A 112 -12.15 0.08 -4.13
N ILE A 113 -12.95 0.34 -3.10
CA ILE A 113 -13.91 1.44 -3.03
C ILE A 113 -13.40 2.46 -2.02
N ILE A 114 -13.16 3.70 -2.44
CA ILE A 114 -12.73 4.78 -1.56
C ILE A 114 -13.95 5.54 -1.06
N CYS A 115 -14.04 5.77 0.24
CA CYS A 115 -15.17 6.48 0.84
C CYS A 115 -14.74 7.43 1.97
N ASN A 116 -15.58 8.44 2.24
CA ASN A 116 -15.37 9.43 3.29
C ASN A 116 -16.54 9.37 4.27
N TYR A 117 -16.40 8.57 5.31
CA TYR A 117 -17.40 8.36 6.34
C TYR A 117 -16.79 8.40 7.74
N ASP A 118 -17.62 8.75 8.73
CA ASP A 118 -17.31 8.47 10.13
C ASP A 118 -17.25 6.95 10.32
N GLY A 119 -16.09 6.43 10.73
CA GLY A 119 -15.88 5.00 10.93
C GLY A 119 -16.85 4.35 11.92
N ARG A 120 -17.45 5.14 12.82
CA ARG A 120 -18.47 4.69 13.78
C ARG A 120 -19.85 4.47 13.14
N GLN A 121 -20.07 5.02 11.94
CA GLN A 121 -21.35 5.02 11.24
C GLN A 121 -21.32 4.18 9.96
N ILE A 122 -20.24 3.44 9.69
CA ILE A 122 -20.17 2.54 8.54
C ILE A 122 -21.21 1.42 8.72
N PRO A 123 -22.14 1.24 7.75
CA PRO A 123 -23.13 0.17 7.80
C PRO A 123 -22.48 -1.22 7.86
N LYS A 124 -23.15 -2.15 8.55
CA LYS A 124 -22.75 -3.57 8.61
C LYS A 124 -23.16 -4.32 7.35
#